data_AF-A0A962IX51-F1
#
_entry.id   AF-A0A962IX51-F1
#
_cell.length_a   1.000
_cell.length_b   1.000
_cell.length_c   1.000
_cell.angle_alpha   90.00
_cell.angle_beta   90.00
_cell.angle_gamma   90.00
#
_symmetry.space_group_name_H-M   'P 1'
#
loop_
_entity.id
_entity.type
_entity.pdbx_description
1 polymer ?
#
loop_
_entity_poly.entity_id
_entity_poly.type
_entity_poly.pdbx_seq_one_letter_code
_entity_poly.pdbx_strand_id
1 'polypeptide(L)'
;MNQPLESFTGQPAAPDFFFEPPALAGIVPLMSAMFGGDDLAAVAQNLIRRAEDNPLDADALLDLSAVLILRGDPATGLKIQGQALQLRRFYPLTQASRQPELRLLVLKMPGDFMANTPVEFLLDNPRISVDVLYVAPDLPPPMVAPEHDLVFVAISEGHRNERILNWVGALTAQWGLPVINRAALIPALTRDVFWRQLPDHRGMVAPRCDCLSAQYIRLHADEFRYPLIVRPEGSHAGHNLALVQSEAELQHYLTDEREALFYLSPYIDYRSSDGQFRKYRIVFIEGQAFICHMAISSHWMVHYLNAGMTTPEAQWKRDEEARMMAHFENTFVATHQPAFDALYKCLGLDYFGIDCAELPTGELLIFEVANAMVVHDMDPAETFPYKPPQMQRIFAAFQNMLFGRQKLSITTVSPMPMLPERV
;
A
#
# COMPACT_ATOMS: atom_id res chain seq x y z
N MET A 1 18.17 0.66 -20.60
CA MET A 1 18.21 0.25 -22.01
C MET A 1 17.05 -0.72 -22.18
N ASN A 2 15.95 -0.25 -22.79
CA ASN A 2 14.68 -0.98 -22.87
C ASN A 2 14.82 -2.19 -23.80
N GLN A 3 14.49 -3.38 -23.31
CA GLN A 3 14.13 -4.51 -24.16
C GLN A 3 12.71 -5.00 -23.78
N PRO A 4 11.89 -5.41 -24.77
CA PRO A 4 10.52 -5.87 -24.52
C PRO A 4 10.54 -7.27 -23.92
N LEU A 5 9.62 -7.53 -22.99
CA LEU A 5 9.35 -8.87 -22.47
C LEU A 5 8.71 -9.71 -23.59
N GLU A 6 9.39 -10.79 -24.00
CA GLU A 6 8.85 -11.78 -24.92
C GLU A 6 7.77 -12.64 -24.23
N SER A 7 6.71 -12.91 -24.99
CA SER A 7 5.50 -13.65 -24.60
C SER A 7 5.78 -15.10 -24.22
N PHE A 8 5.34 -15.51 -23.03
CA PHE A 8 5.26 -16.92 -22.64
C PHE A 8 3.80 -17.36 -22.58
N THR A 9 3.38 -18.17 -23.56
CA THR A 9 2.06 -18.80 -23.61
C THR A 9 2.11 -20.15 -22.90
N GLY A 10 1.30 -20.34 -21.85
CA GLY A 10 1.12 -21.67 -21.25
C GLY A 10 0.60 -21.69 -19.81
N GLN A 11 -0.49 -20.99 -19.51
CA GLN A 11 -1.28 -21.16 -18.28
C GLN A 11 -2.76 -21.32 -18.67
N PRO A 12 -3.60 -21.97 -17.84
CA PRO A 12 -5.02 -22.10 -18.14
C PRO A 12 -5.64 -20.70 -18.25
N ALA A 13 -6.37 -20.46 -19.34
CA ALA A 13 -7.00 -19.18 -19.60
C ALA A 13 -7.79 -18.72 -18.38
N ALA A 14 -7.53 -17.49 -17.92
CA ALA A 14 -8.48 -16.77 -17.11
C ALA A 14 -9.84 -16.81 -17.85
N PRO A 15 -10.99 -16.85 -17.14
CA PRO A 15 -12.27 -16.74 -17.80
C PRO A 15 -12.24 -15.55 -18.77
N ASP A 16 -12.77 -15.70 -19.99
CA ASP A 16 -12.90 -14.60 -20.96
C ASP A 16 -13.80 -13.49 -20.37
N PHE A 17 -13.21 -12.62 -19.54
CA PHE A 17 -13.89 -11.57 -18.76
C PHE A 17 -14.45 -10.44 -19.64
N PHE A 18 -14.10 -10.41 -20.94
CA PHE A 18 -14.27 -9.24 -21.80
C PHE A 18 -15.35 -9.38 -22.90
N PHE A 19 -16.16 -10.45 -22.92
CA PHE A 19 -17.28 -10.54 -23.88
C PHE A 19 -18.50 -9.69 -23.48
N GLU A 20 -18.74 -9.49 -22.18
CA GLU A 20 -19.59 -8.43 -21.61
C GLU A 20 -18.98 -7.98 -20.28
N PRO A 21 -18.26 -6.83 -20.21
CA PRO A 21 -17.59 -6.44 -18.98
C PRO A 21 -18.62 -6.16 -17.87
N PRO A 22 -18.33 -6.49 -16.60
CA PRO A 22 -19.13 -6.02 -15.48
C PRO A 22 -19.23 -4.49 -15.50
N ALA A 23 -20.25 -3.93 -14.83
CA ALA A 23 -20.42 -2.48 -14.76
C ALA A 23 -19.10 -1.81 -14.34
N LEU A 24 -18.48 -2.28 -13.26
CA LEU A 24 -17.12 -1.96 -12.80
C LEU A 24 -16.29 -3.25 -12.73
N ALA A 25 -15.10 -3.27 -13.34
CA ALA A 25 -14.13 -4.35 -13.22
C ALA A 25 -13.29 -4.22 -11.93
N GLY A 26 -12.83 -3.01 -11.62
CA GLY A 26 -12.01 -2.74 -10.44
C GLY A 26 -10.54 -3.12 -10.62
N ILE A 27 -9.71 -2.74 -9.65
CA ILE A 27 -8.24 -2.79 -9.81
C ILE A 27 -7.68 -4.22 -9.84
N VAL A 28 -8.27 -5.16 -9.10
CA VAL A 28 -7.74 -6.52 -8.99
C VAL A 28 -7.78 -7.23 -10.35
N PRO A 29 -8.93 -7.34 -11.05
CA PRO A 29 -8.96 -7.96 -12.39
C PRO A 29 -8.06 -7.23 -13.40
N LEU A 30 -8.02 -5.89 -13.36
CA LEU A 30 -7.20 -5.10 -14.28
C LEU A 30 -5.68 -5.34 -14.07
N MET A 31 -5.24 -5.43 -12.82
CA MET A 31 -3.85 -5.77 -12.51
C MET A 31 -3.55 -7.23 -12.82
N SER A 32 -4.46 -8.17 -12.51
CA SER A 32 -4.27 -9.58 -12.87
C SER A 32 -4.12 -9.76 -14.38
N ALA A 33 -4.92 -9.07 -15.18
CA ALA A 33 -4.81 -9.06 -16.64
C ALA A 33 -3.43 -8.54 -17.10
N MET A 34 -2.95 -7.45 -16.49
CA MET A 34 -1.61 -6.91 -16.75
C MET A 34 -0.50 -7.93 -16.43
N PHE A 35 -0.57 -8.60 -15.27
CA PHE A 35 0.40 -9.61 -14.86
C PHE A 35 0.35 -10.87 -15.73
N GLY A 36 -0.84 -11.23 -16.23
CA GLY A 36 -1.06 -12.33 -17.17
C GLY A 36 -0.60 -12.04 -18.60
N GLY A 37 -0.26 -10.79 -18.92
CA GLY A 37 0.18 -10.38 -20.25
C GLY A 37 -0.95 -10.04 -21.22
N ASP A 38 -2.16 -9.79 -20.72
CA ASP A 38 -3.31 -9.41 -21.54
C ASP A 38 -3.12 -8.03 -22.19
N ASP A 39 -3.79 -7.81 -23.33
CA ASP A 39 -3.74 -6.55 -24.06
C ASP A 39 -4.60 -5.46 -23.37
N LEU A 40 -4.00 -4.77 -22.40
CA LEU A 40 -4.63 -3.61 -21.76
C LEU A 40 -5.00 -2.48 -22.74
N ALA A 41 -4.41 -2.44 -23.94
CA ALA A 41 -4.83 -1.47 -24.95
C ALA A 41 -6.22 -1.80 -25.51
N ALA A 42 -6.51 -3.08 -25.72
CA ALA A 42 -7.85 -3.54 -26.10
C ALA A 42 -8.88 -3.25 -24.99
N VAL A 43 -8.52 -3.49 -23.73
CA VAL A 43 -9.36 -3.14 -22.57
C VAL A 43 -9.66 -1.64 -22.54
N ALA A 44 -8.64 -0.78 -22.70
CA ALA A 44 -8.82 0.66 -22.75
C ALA A 44 -9.74 1.09 -23.90
N GLN A 45 -9.60 0.52 -25.10
CA GLN A 45 -10.46 0.84 -26.25
C GLN A 45 -11.93 0.49 -26.01
N ASN A 46 -12.20 -0.63 -25.33
CA ASN A 46 -13.56 -1.00 -24.94
C ASN A 46 -14.15 -0.01 -23.93
N LEU A 47 -13.38 0.35 -22.90
CA LEU A 47 -13.80 1.34 -21.90
C LEU A 47 -14.03 2.73 -22.49
N ILE A 48 -13.22 3.14 -23.47
CA ILE A 48 -13.44 4.38 -24.24
C ILE A 48 -14.78 4.30 -24.99
N ARG A 49 -15.05 3.20 -25.71
CA ARG A 49 -16.31 3.03 -26.43
C ARG A 49 -17.52 3.10 -25.49
N ARG A 50 -17.44 2.45 -24.31
CA ARG A 50 -18.48 2.56 -23.26
C ARG A 50 -18.72 4.00 -22.83
N ALA A 51 -17.66 4.77 -22.60
CA ALA A 51 -17.76 6.17 -22.21
C ALA A 51 -18.25 7.09 -23.35
N GLU A 52 -17.98 6.74 -24.62
CA GLU A 52 -18.51 7.44 -25.79
C GLU A 52 -20.02 7.17 -25.98
N ASP A 53 -20.45 5.92 -25.83
CA ASP A 53 -21.84 5.50 -25.94
C ASP A 53 -22.69 6.03 -24.77
N ASN A 54 -22.10 6.11 -23.57
CA ASN A 54 -22.72 6.68 -22.37
C ASN A 54 -21.71 7.56 -21.58
N PRO A 55 -21.71 8.89 -21.80
CA PRO A 55 -20.84 9.82 -21.07
C PRO A 55 -21.05 9.86 -19.55
N LEU A 56 -22.12 9.24 -19.04
CA LEU A 56 -22.42 9.12 -17.61
C LEU A 56 -21.98 7.77 -17.01
N ASP A 57 -21.28 6.92 -17.78
CA ASP A 57 -20.73 5.63 -17.30
C ASP A 57 -19.50 5.87 -16.40
N ALA A 58 -19.77 6.22 -15.14
CA ALA A 58 -18.75 6.50 -14.15
C ALA A 58 -17.89 5.27 -13.77
N ASP A 59 -18.37 4.04 -14.05
CA ASP A 59 -17.57 2.84 -13.86
C ASP A 59 -16.54 2.69 -14.98
N ALA A 60 -16.97 2.84 -16.24
CA ALA A 60 -16.05 2.79 -17.38
C ALA A 60 -14.94 3.84 -17.27
N LEU A 61 -15.27 5.06 -16.82
CA LEU A 61 -14.28 6.10 -16.59
C LEU A 61 -13.30 5.74 -15.46
N LEU A 62 -13.79 5.16 -14.36
CA LEU A 62 -12.92 4.76 -13.24
C LEU A 62 -11.97 3.62 -13.64
N ASP A 63 -12.47 2.60 -14.36
CA ASP A 63 -11.63 1.53 -14.89
C ASP A 63 -10.65 2.04 -15.95
N LEU A 64 -11.08 2.96 -16.83
CA LEU A 64 -10.20 3.56 -17.84
C LEU A 64 -9.06 4.34 -17.18
N SER A 65 -9.36 5.08 -16.12
CA SER A 65 -8.36 5.75 -15.29
C SER A 65 -7.31 4.76 -14.78
N ALA A 66 -7.75 3.65 -14.18
CA ALA A 66 -6.84 2.62 -13.66
C ALA A 66 -5.98 2.01 -14.78
N VAL A 67 -6.57 1.67 -15.93
CA VAL A 67 -5.83 1.12 -17.09
C VAL A 67 -4.78 2.12 -17.60
N LEU A 68 -5.10 3.40 -17.69
CA LEU A 68 -4.15 4.43 -18.13
C LEU A 68 -2.98 4.57 -17.15
N ILE A 69 -3.23 4.53 -15.84
CA ILE A 69 -2.17 4.55 -14.82
C ILE A 69 -1.29 3.29 -14.96
N LEU A 70 -1.88 2.10 -15.09
CA LEU A 70 -1.14 0.84 -15.28
C LEU A 70 -0.27 0.85 -16.54
N ARG A 71 -0.72 1.52 -17.60
CA ARG A 71 0.01 1.67 -18.87
C ARG A 71 1.04 2.80 -18.86
N GLY A 72 1.25 3.46 -17.72
CA GLY A 72 2.30 4.49 -17.57
C GLY A 72 1.88 5.90 -17.99
N ASP A 73 0.57 6.19 -18.10
CA ASP A 73 0.04 7.56 -18.28
C ASP A 73 -0.80 8.00 -17.08
N PRO A 74 -0.18 8.23 -15.90
CA PRO A 74 -0.90 8.67 -14.72
C PRO A 74 -1.50 10.06 -14.88
N ALA A 75 -0.90 10.94 -15.70
CA ALA A 75 -1.38 12.30 -15.89
C ALA A 75 -2.77 12.34 -16.56
N THR A 76 -2.98 11.52 -17.60
CA THR A 76 -4.31 11.38 -18.21
C THR A 76 -5.22 10.55 -17.32
N GLY A 77 -4.72 9.45 -16.76
CA GLY A 77 -5.49 8.57 -15.89
C GLY A 77 -6.13 9.32 -14.71
N LEU A 78 -5.39 10.20 -14.03
CA LEU A 78 -5.91 10.99 -12.91
C LEU A 78 -6.94 12.05 -13.33
N LYS A 79 -6.84 12.61 -14.56
CA LYS A 79 -7.87 13.52 -15.08
C LYS A 79 -9.19 12.79 -15.34
N ILE A 80 -9.12 11.60 -15.94
CA ILE A 80 -10.29 10.74 -16.15
C ILE A 80 -10.88 10.30 -14.81
N GLN A 81 -10.04 9.99 -13.81
CA GLN A 81 -10.50 9.71 -12.45
C GLN A 81 -11.33 10.87 -11.89
N GLY A 82 -10.81 12.11 -12.01
CA GLY A 82 -11.53 13.30 -11.57
C GLY A 82 -12.90 13.45 -12.23
N GLN A 83 -13.01 13.14 -13.52
CA GLN A 83 -14.30 13.14 -14.23
C GLN A 83 -15.26 12.06 -13.68
N ALA A 84 -14.77 10.83 -13.49
CA ALA A 84 -15.57 9.76 -12.88
C ALA A 84 -16.11 10.18 -11.50
N LEU A 85 -15.26 10.79 -10.67
CA LEU A 85 -15.60 11.21 -9.31
C LEU A 85 -16.51 12.44 -9.24
N GLN A 86 -16.60 13.23 -10.31
CA GLN A 86 -17.64 14.27 -10.44
C GLN A 86 -19.02 13.68 -10.72
N LEU A 87 -19.09 12.52 -11.40
CA LEU A 87 -20.35 11.82 -11.68
C LEU A 87 -20.81 10.99 -10.48
N ARG A 88 -19.92 10.17 -9.93
CA ARG A 88 -20.22 9.26 -8.82
C ARG A 88 -18.98 9.00 -7.97
N ARG A 89 -19.18 8.87 -6.66
CA ARG A 89 -18.08 8.66 -5.69
C ARG A 89 -18.22 7.40 -4.86
N PHE A 90 -19.42 6.83 -4.86
CA PHE A 90 -19.73 5.57 -4.21
C PHE A 90 -19.70 4.46 -5.25
N TYR A 91 -18.89 3.43 -5.02
CA TYR A 91 -18.68 2.31 -5.93
C TYR A 91 -18.79 0.99 -5.15
N PRO A 92 -19.79 0.14 -5.43
CA PRO A 92 -19.84 -1.21 -4.90
C PRO A 92 -18.82 -2.08 -5.64
N LEU A 93 -17.79 -2.58 -4.93
CA LEU A 93 -16.71 -3.35 -5.54
C LEU A 93 -17.05 -4.83 -5.70
N THR A 94 -17.68 -5.41 -4.68
CA THR A 94 -18.17 -6.78 -4.72
C THR A 94 -19.65 -6.75 -5.03
N GLN A 95 -20.13 -7.59 -5.95
CA GLN A 95 -21.56 -7.87 -5.99
C GLN A 95 -21.93 -8.54 -4.67
N ALA A 96 -22.60 -7.80 -3.79
CA ALA A 96 -22.99 -8.31 -2.49
C ALA A 96 -23.70 -9.67 -2.68
N SER A 97 -23.27 -10.68 -1.92
CA SER A 97 -24.16 -11.81 -1.66
C SER A 97 -25.49 -11.23 -1.17
N ARG A 98 -26.63 -11.87 -1.51
CA ARG A 98 -27.97 -11.30 -1.20
C ARG A 98 -28.14 -10.89 0.28
N GLN A 99 -27.32 -11.44 1.18
CA GLN A 99 -27.16 -11.03 2.58
C GLN A 99 -25.68 -11.21 3.00
N PRO A 100 -24.84 -10.17 2.99
CA PRO A 100 -23.47 -10.28 3.48
C PRO A 100 -23.46 -10.42 5.01
N GLU A 101 -22.47 -11.14 5.56
CA GLU A 101 -22.24 -11.20 7.01
C GLU A 101 -21.60 -9.91 7.53
N LEU A 102 -20.85 -9.20 6.67
CA LEU A 102 -20.17 -7.95 6.99
C LEU A 102 -20.28 -6.95 5.83
N ARG A 103 -20.63 -5.69 6.13
CA ARG A 103 -20.54 -4.55 5.21
C ARG A 103 -19.36 -3.65 5.56
N LEU A 104 -18.36 -3.62 4.69
CA LEU A 104 -17.16 -2.80 4.82
C LEU A 104 -17.25 -1.58 3.92
N LEU A 105 -17.19 -0.39 4.51
CA LEU A 105 -17.03 0.87 3.80
C LEU A 105 -15.55 1.27 3.77
N VAL A 106 -14.96 1.32 2.59
CA VAL A 106 -13.56 1.72 2.37
C VAL A 106 -13.52 3.19 1.95
N LEU A 107 -12.90 4.03 2.76
CA LEU A 107 -12.68 5.44 2.42
C LEU A 107 -11.38 5.60 1.65
N LYS A 108 -11.50 6.06 0.40
CA LYS A 108 -10.38 6.33 -0.49
C LYS A 108 -10.30 7.81 -0.84
N MET A 109 -9.11 8.29 -1.15
CA MET A 109 -8.91 9.56 -1.82
C MET A 109 -8.63 9.36 -3.32
N PRO A 110 -8.92 10.34 -4.18
CA PRO A 110 -8.42 10.34 -5.55
C PRO A 110 -6.88 10.26 -5.57
N GLY A 111 -6.32 9.55 -6.55
CA GLY A 111 -4.88 9.37 -6.68
C GLY A 111 -4.50 8.10 -7.42
N ASP A 112 -3.20 7.86 -7.49
CA ASP A 112 -2.62 6.65 -8.08
C ASP A 112 -2.76 5.44 -7.13
N PHE A 113 -2.14 4.31 -7.50
CA PHE A 113 -2.20 3.09 -6.72
C PHE A 113 -1.51 3.14 -5.36
N MET A 114 -0.74 4.19 -5.07
CA MET A 114 -0.07 4.42 -3.78
C MET A 114 -0.81 5.44 -2.91
N ALA A 115 -1.83 6.11 -3.45
CA ALA A 115 -2.66 7.05 -2.69
C ALA A 115 -3.57 6.37 -1.66
N ASN A 116 -3.80 5.06 -1.82
CA ASN A 116 -4.66 4.29 -0.92
C ASN A 116 -4.14 2.86 -0.73
N THR A 117 -4.34 2.28 0.45
CA THR A 117 -4.23 0.85 0.67
C THR A 117 -5.15 0.10 -0.31
N PRO A 118 -4.59 -0.78 -1.16
CA PRO A 118 -5.38 -1.51 -2.14
C PRO A 118 -5.99 -2.76 -1.47
N VAL A 119 -6.91 -2.52 -0.54
CA VAL A 119 -7.55 -3.58 0.26
C VAL A 119 -8.30 -4.61 -0.59
N GLU A 120 -8.63 -4.28 -1.84
CA GLU A 120 -9.27 -5.19 -2.78
C GLU A 120 -8.49 -6.50 -2.97
N PHE A 121 -7.15 -6.44 -2.92
CA PHE A 121 -6.32 -7.66 -2.99
C PHE A 121 -6.45 -8.57 -1.76
N LEU A 122 -7.01 -8.07 -0.65
CA LEU A 122 -7.13 -8.79 0.62
C LEU A 122 -8.54 -9.36 0.85
N LEU A 123 -9.50 -9.04 -0.03
CA LEU A 123 -10.94 -9.09 0.25
C LEU A 123 -11.75 -10.02 -0.65
N ASP A 124 -11.14 -11.05 -1.26
CA ASP A 124 -11.87 -12.09 -1.98
C ASP A 124 -12.62 -13.03 -1.00
N ASN A 125 -13.73 -12.55 -0.44
CA ASN A 125 -14.60 -13.30 0.46
C ASN A 125 -16.08 -12.96 0.23
N PRO A 126 -16.93 -13.92 -0.20
CA PRO A 126 -18.34 -13.65 -0.52
C PRO A 126 -19.20 -13.25 0.69
N ARG A 127 -18.67 -13.40 1.92
CA ARG A 127 -19.33 -12.99 3.16
C ARG A 127 -19.13 -11.50 3.48
N ILE A 128 -18.21 -10.82 2.80
CA ILE A 128 -17.91 -9.41 2.98
C ILE A 128 -18.42 -8.64 1.76
N SER A 129 -19.34 -7.71 1.97
CA SER A 129 -19.68 -6.69 0.96
C SER A 129 -18.72 -5.53 1.11
N VAL A 130 -18.06 -5.14 0.04
CA VAL A 130 -17.09 -4.03 0.01
C VAL A 130 -17.64 -2.90 -0.83
N ASP A 131 -17.85 -1.76 -0.19
CA ASP A 131 -18.19 -0.51 -0.85
C ASP A 131 -17.03 0.47 -0.72
N VAL A 132 -16.71 1.19 -1.79
CA VAL A 132 -15.74 2.28 -1.77
C VAL A 132 -16.47 3.61 -1.81
N LEU A 133 -16.06 4.52 -0.94
CA LEU A 133 -16.43 5.92 -1.00
C LEU A 133 -15.19 6.77 -1.19
N TYR A 134 -15.11 7.44 -2.34
CA TYR A 134 -14.10 8.46 -2.60
C TYR A 134 -14.45 9.76 -1.88
N VAL A 135 -13.50 10.25 -1.12
CA VAL A 135 -13.61 11.45 -0.32
C VAL A 135 -12.44 12.38 -0.64
N ALA A 136 -12.68 13.69 -0.72
CA ALA A 136 -11.64 14.69 -0.91
C ALA A 136 -12.16 16.08 -0.47
N PRO A 137 -11.29 17.01 -0.05
CA PRO A 137 -11.71 18.34 0.41
C PRO A 137 -12.42 19.20 -0.65
N ASP A 138 -12.14 18.96 -1.93
CA ASP A 138 -12.71 19.63 -3.10
C ASP A 138 -13.97 18.92 -3.64
N LEU A 139 -14.28 17.74 -3.12
CA LEU A 139 -15.55 17.05 -3.38
C LEU A 139 -16.59 17.46 -2.32
N PRO A 140 -17.89 17.55 -2.67
CA PRO A 140 -18.95 17.83 -1.69
C PRO A 140 -18.89 16.85 -0.50
N PRO A 141 -19.15 17.23 0.76
CA PRO A 141 -19.15 16.23 1.84
C PRO A 141 -20.24 15.16 1.60
N PRO A 142 -19.96 13.86 1.80
CA PRO A 142 -21.00 12.85 1.81
C PRO A 142 -21.87 13.08 3.05
N MET A 143 -23.05 13.69 2.88
CA MET A 143 -23.91 14.08 4.01
C MET A 143 -24.50 12.88 4.76
N VAL A 144 -24.55 11.70 4.12
CA VAL A 144 -25.01 10.44 4.70
C VAL A 144 -24.10 9.33 4.19
N ALA A 145 -23.60 8.48 5.09
CA ALA A 145 -22.87 7.29 4.71
C ALA A 145 -23.84 6.18 4.24
N PRO A 146 -23.44 5.33 3.28
CA PRO A 146 -24.17 4.10 2.97
C PRO A 146 -24.29 3.22 4.22
N GLU A 147 -25.23 2.27 4.25
CA GLU A 147 -25.32 1.31 5.37
C GLU A 147 -24.04 0.45 5.43
N HIS A 148 -23.34 0.47 6.55
CA HIS A 148 -22.10 -0.27 6.76
C HIS A 148 -21.95 -0.67 8.23
N ASP A 149 -21.14 -1.70 8.48
CA ASP A 149 -20.83 -2.17 9.84
C ASP A 149 -19.45 -1.66 10.30
N LEU A 150 -18.51 -1.48 9.37
CA LEU A 150 -17.13 -1.09 9.62
C LEU A 150 -16.65 -0.10 8.57
N VAL A 151 -15.76 0.80 8.99
CA VAL A 151 -15.02 1.68 8.09
C VAL A 151 -13.56 1.23 8.01
N PHE A 152 -12.99 1.19 6.82
CA PHE A 152 -11.53 1.11 6.62
C PHE A 152 -11.05 2.42 6.00
N VAL A 153 -10.14 3.13 6.66
CA VAL A 153 -9.48 4.31 6.06
C VAL A 153 -8.29 3.82 5.25
N ALA A 154 -8.42 3.83 3.92
CA ALA A 154 -7.36 3.38 3.02
C ALA A 154 -6.38 4.49 2.64
N ILE A 155 -6.72 5.76 2.87
CA ILE A 155 -5.88 6.92 2.52
C ILE A 155 -4.45 6.73 3.04
N SER A 156 -3.45 6.88 2.16
CA SER A 156 -2.04 6.71 2.52
C SER A 156 -1.50 7.85 3.38
N GLU A 157 -0.40 7.58 4.06
CA GLU A 157 0.38 8.61 4.75
C GLU A 157 0.97 9.64 3.77
N GLY A 158 1.30 10.82 4.29
CA GLY A 158 1.98 11.88 3.53
C GLY A 158 1.52 13.27 3.94
N HIS A 159 2.43 14.25 3.85
CA HIS A 159 2.13 15.63 4.25
C HIS A 159 0.96 16.23 3.47
N ARG A 160 0.86 15.89 2.18
CA ARG A 160 -0.24 16.35 1.31
C ARG A 160 -1.60 15.80 1.76
N ASN A 161 -1.61 14.68 2.50
CA ASN A 161 -2.82 14.00 2.92
C ASN A 161 -3.27 14.39 4.34
N GLU A 162 -2.48 15.16 5.10
CA GLU A 162 -2.83 15.54 6.48
C GLU A 162 -4.19 16.23 6.58
N ARG A 163 -4.51 17.13 5.63
CA ARG A 163 -5.79 17.86 5.63
C ARG A 163 -6.98 16.92 5.44
N ILE A 164 -6.88 15.98 4.50
CA ILE A 164 -7.95 15.03 4.22
C ILE A 164 -8.07 14.00 5.35
N LEU A 165 -6.95 13.52 5.91
CA LEU A 165 -6.94 12.61 7.05
C LEU A 165 -7.60 13.22 8.29
N ASN A 166 -7.31 14.49 8.59
CA ASN A 166 -7.97 15.22 9.68
C ASN A 166 -9.48 15.32 9.46
N TRP A 167 -9.91 15.65 8.24
CA TRP A 167 -11.33 15.74 7.91
C TRP A 167 -12.03 14.37 7.94
N VAL A 168 -11.42 13.30 7.42
CA VAL A 168 -11.92 11.92 7.53
C VAL A 168 -12.01 11.47 8.99
N GLY A 169 -11.04 11.85 9.82
CA GLY A 169 -11.09 11.59 11.26
C GLY A 169 -12.31 12.23 11.91
N ALA A 170 -12.59 13.50 11.59
CA ALA A 170 -13.77 14.20 12.10
C ALA A 170 -15.10 13.63 11.54
N LEU A 171 -15.11 13.18 10.28
CA LEU A 171 -16.27 12.58 9.63
C LEU A 171 -16.61 11.21 10.25
N THR A 172 -15.64 10.32 10.34
CA THR A 172 -15.84 8.95 10.85
C THR A 172 -16.19 8.93 12.35
N ALA A 173 -15.69 9.90 13.13
CA ALA A 173 -16.09 10.06 14.52
C ALA A 173 -17.59 10.36 14.70
N GLN A 174 -18.24 11.01 13.72
CA GLN A 174 -19.68 11.30 13.76
C GLN A 174 -20.54 10.09 13.45
N TRP A 175 -20.02 9.09 12.72
CA TRP A 175 -20.77 7.89 12.37
C TRP A 175 -20.91 6.92 13.55
N GLY A 176 -20.03 7.00 14.55
CA GLY A 176 -20.11 6.17 15.76
C GLY A 176 -19.86 4.68 15.52
N LEU A 177 -19.42 4.31 14.32
CA LEU A 177 -19.06 2.95 13.93
C LEU A 177 -17.55 2.72 14.08
N PRO A 178 -17.12 1.45 14.18
CA PRO A 178 -15.72 1.12 14.33
C PRO A 178 -14.94 1.44 13.06
N VAL A 179 -13.75 2.00 13.26
CA VAL A 179 -12.85 2.42 12.19
C VAL A 179 -11.56 1.62 12.30
N ILE A 180 -11.22 0.91 11.24
CA ILE A 180 -9.92 0.29 11.00
C ILE A 180 -9.00 1.35 10.42
N ASN A 181 -7.79 1.43 10.95
CA ASN A 181 -6.78 2.43 10.64
C ASN A 181 -7.29 3.86 10.84
N ARG A 182 -7.56 4.22 12.10
CA ARG A 182 -8.05 5.57 12.44
C ARG A 182 -7.18 6.65 11.79
N ALA A 183 -7.80 7.55 11.03
CA ALA A 183 -7.10 8.54 10.21
C ALA A 183 -6.10 9.41 10.99
N ALA A 184 -6.36 9.68 12.28
CA ALA A 184 -5.46 10.45 13.14
C ALA A 184 -4.11 9.77 13.43
N LEU A 185 -4.00 8.46 13.24
CA LEU A 185 -2.76 7.70 13.47
C LEU A 185 -1.89 7.58 12.21
N ILE A 186 -2.46 7.79 11.03
CA ILE A 186 -1.78 7.60 9.73
C ILE A 186 -0.61 8.58 9.51
N PRO A 187 -0.70 9.89 9.87
CA PRO A 187 0.43 10.81 9.70
C PRO A 187 1.69 10.39 10.46
N ALA A 188 1.56 9.56 11.50
CA ALA A 188 2.68 9.03 12.25
C ALA A 188 3.60 8.12 11.41
N LEU A 189 3.15 7.67 10.24
CA LEU A 189 3.90 6.82 9.33
C LEU A 189 4.84 7.59 8.41
N THR A 190 4.69 8.91 8.26
CA THR A 190 5.60 9.67 7.40
C THR A 190 7.03 9.52 7.90
N ARG A 191 7.99 9.39 6.97
CA ARG A 191 9.37 9.01 7.30
C ARG A 191 10.00 9.92 8.35
N ASP A 192 9.70 11.20 8.26
CA ASP A 192 10.22 12.23 9.16
C ASP A 192 9.59 12.18 10.55
N VAL A 193 8.29 11.88 10.65
CA VAL A 193 7.60 11.73 11.93
C VAL A 193 7.97 10.40 12.58
N PHE A 194 7.98 9.32 11.80
CA PHE A 194 8.23 7.96 12.27
C PHE A 194 9.54 7.82 13.04
N TRP A 195 10.67 8.30 12.47
CA TRP A 195 11.96 8.14 13.14
C TRP A 195 12.04 8.93 14.46
N ARG A 196 11.32 10.07 14.57
CA ARG A 196 11.35 10.93 15.78
C ARG A 196 10.55 10.37 16.94
N GLN A 197 9.45 9.66 16.64
CA GLN A 197 8.55 9.11 17.67
C GLN A 197 8.94 7.70 18.11
N LEU A 198 9.72 7.00 17.29
CA LEU A 198 10.14 5.63 17.58
C LEU A 198 10.99 5.64 18.86
N PRO A 199 10.62 4.86 19.89
CA PRO A 199 11.44 4.75 21.09
C PRO A 199 12.81 4.16 20.75
N ASP A 200 13.86 4.64 21.41
CA ASP A 200 15.17 4.00 21.35
C ASP A 200 15.04 2.54 21.80
N HIS A 201 15.34 1.61 20.88
CA HIS A 201 15.11 0.19 21.08
C HIS A 201 16.32 -0.60 20.56
N ARG A 202 16.99 -1.32 21.46
CA ARG A 202 18.24 -2.04 21.18
C ARG A 202 18.19 -3.07 20.04
N GLY A 203 17.00 -3.50 19.63
CA GLY A 203 16.82 -4.48 18.54
C GLY A 203 16.42 -3.86 17.20
N MET A 204 16.36 -2.54 17.07
CA MET A 204 15.82 -1.87 15.89
C MET A 204 16.52 -0.55 15.61
N VAL A 205 16.76 -0.28 14.33
CA VAL A 205 17.33 0.96 13.83
C VAL A 205 16.35 1.57 12.84
N ALA A 206 15.88 2.79 13.13
CA ALA A 206 15.28 3.66 12.12
C ALA A 206 16.23 4.84 11.89
N PRO A 207 16.80 4.98 10.68
CA PRO A 207 17.71 6.08 10.41
C PRO A 207 16.96 7.41 10.49
N ARG A 208 17.64 8.44 11.00
CA ARG A 208 17.14 9.81 10.97
C ARG A 208 16.74 10.18 9.54
N CYS A 209 15.51 10.65 9.35
CA CYS A 209 15.00 11.02 8.04
C CYS A 209 14.37 12.42 8.10
N ASP A 210 15.01 13.44 7.56
CA ASP A 210 14.46 14.80 7.58
C ASP A 210 13.79 15.15 6.26
N CYS A 211 12.62 15.78 6.31
CA CYS A 211 11.97 16.38 5.13
C CYS A 211 12.39 17.85 5.03
N LEU A 212 13.20 18.19 4.03
CA LEU A 212 13.82 19.51 3.86
C LEU A 212 13.54 20.07 2.47
N SER A 213 13.52 21.39 2.34
CA SER A 213 13.36 22.03 1.03
C SER A 213 14.65 21.94 0.21
N ALA A 214 14.53 21.89 -1.12
CA ALA A 214 15.69 21.91 -2.03
C ALA A 214 16.62 23.10 -1.72
N GLN A 215 16.04 24.28 -1.45
CA GLN A 215 16.79 25.49 -1.13
C GLN A 215 17.60 25.32 0.17
N TYR A 216 17.00 24.77 1.22
CA TYR A 216 17.70 24.53 2.47
C TYR A 216 18.86 23.55 2.26
N ILE A 217 18.60 22.43 1.56
CA ILE A 217 19.62 21.42 1.31
C ILE A 217 20.81 22.01 0.54
N ARG A 218 20.56 22.84 -0.49
CA ARG A 218 21.64 23.50 -1.25
C ARG A 218 22.47 24.47 -0.41
N LEU A 219 21.85 25.17 0.54
CA LEU A 219 22.52 26.16 1.39
C LEU A 219 23.37 25.53 2.51
N HIS A 220 23.01 24.33 2.95
CA HIS A 220 23.61 23.63 4.09
C HIS A 220 24.28 22.31 3.68
N ALA A 221 24.67 22.17 2.41
CA ALA A 221 25.15 20.90 1.86
C ALA A 221 26.46 20.41 2.52
N ASP A 222 27.27 21.34 3.03
CA ASP A 222 28.52 21.12 3.76
C ASP A 222 28.30 20.65 5.21
N GLU A 223 27.10 20.82 5.77
CA GLU A 223 26.76 20.42 7.13
C GLU A 223 26.35 18.93 7.23
N PHE A 224 26.01 18.30 6.11
CA PHE A 224 25.58 16.89 6.10
C PHE A 224 26.75 15.91 6.13
N ARG A 225 26.48 14.70 6.62
CA ARG A 225 27.44 13.58 6.62
C ARG A 225 27.10 12.60 5.51
N TYR A 226 28.06 12.33 4.63
CA TYR A 226 27.92 11.40 3.52
C TYR A 226 28.44 10.00 3.87
N PRO A 227 27.92 8.92 3.25
CA PRO A 227 26.90 8.92 2.18
C PRO A 227 25.46 9.14 2.69
N LEU A 228 24.65 9.80 1.86
CA LEU A 228 23.24 10.12 2.13
C LEU A 228 22.33 9.50 1.08
N ILE A 229 21.16 9.07 1.52
CA ILE A 229 20.02 8.78 0.67
C ILE A 229 19.18 10.05 0.53
N VAL A 230 18.85 10.41 -0.71
CA VAL A 230 18.03 11.57 -1.07
C VAL A 230 16.83 11.10 -1.87
N ARG A 231 15.63 11.54 -1.50
CA ARG A 231 14.37 11.14 -2.14
C ARG A 231 13.42 12.33 -2.24
N PRO A 232 12.74 12.57 -3.37
CA PRO A 232 11.70 13.60 -3.41
C PRO A 232 10.48 13.23 -2.54
N GLU A 233 9.85 14.22 -1.93
CA GLU A 233 8.62 14.05 -1.15
C GLU A 233 7.48 13.56 -2.07
N GLY A 234 6.87 12.44 -1.71
CA GLY A 234 5.80 11.80 -2.51
C GLY A 234 6.28 10.81 -3.57
N SER A 235 7.60 10.61 -3.77
CA SER A 235 8.08 9.55 -4.66
C SER A 235 7.89 8.17 -4.00
N HIS A 236 7.61 7.15 -4.80
CA HIS A 236 7.44 5.75 -4.39
C HIS A 236 8.30 4.80 -5.23
N ALA A 237 8.47 3.56 -4.77
CA ALA A 237 9.17 2.50 -5.51
C ALA A 237 10.60 2.86 -6.00
N GLY A 238 11.30 3.74 -5.28
CA GLY A 238 12.67 4.14 -5.61
C GLY A 238 12.79 5.18 -6.73
N HIS A 239 11.68 5.74 -7.22
CA HIS A 239 11.72 6.80 -8.23
C HIS A 239 12.45 8.04 -7.71
N ASN A 240 13.46 8.47 -8.48
CA ASN A 240 14.41 9.54 -8.16
C ASN A 240 15.10 9.37 -6.79
N LEU A 241 15.14 8.15 -6.24
CA LEU A 241 15.92 7.86 -5.04
C LEU A 241 17.39 7.77 -5.42
N ALA A 242 18.24 8.54 -4.75
CA ALA A 242 19.67 8.56 -5.01
C ALA A 242 20.48 8.29 -3.74
N LEU A 243 21.61 7.61 -3.90
CA LEU A 243 22.68 7.53 -2.91
C LEU A 243 23.78 8.49 -3.35
N VAL A 244 23.97 9.59 -2.61
CA VAL A 244 24.99 10.60 -2.90
C VAL A 244 26.17 10.42 -1.95
N GLN A 245 27.38 10.42 -2.51
CA GLN A 245 28.64 10.18 -1.80
C GLN A 245 29.32 11.47 -1.35
N SER A 246 28.90 12.62 -1.85
CA SER A 246 29.53 13.91 -1.57
C SER A 246 28.58 15.08 -1.73
N GLU A 247 29.01 16.24 -1.21
CA GLU A 247 28.35 17.52 -1.42
C GLU A 247 28.16 17.85 -2.89
N ALA A 248 29.19 17.62 -3.72
CA ALA A 248 29.12 17.90 -5.16
C ALA A 248 28.04 17.04 -5.86
N GLU A 249 27.92 15.76 -5.48
CA GLU A 249 26.87 14.88 -6.01
C GLU A 249 25.48 15.31 -5.55
N LEU A 250 25.34 15.74 -4.29
CA LEU A 250 24.07 16.26 -3.77
C LEU A 250 23.62 17.53 -4.52
N GLN A 251 24.53 18.48 -4.73
CA GLN A 251 24.25 19.71 -5.48
C GLN A 251 23.87 19.38 -6.93
N HIS A 252 24.59 18.45 -7.57
CA HIS A 252 24.28 18.00 -8.92
C HIS A 252 22.88 17.37 -9.01
N TYR A 253 22.57 16.43 -8.11
CA TYR A 253 21.26 15.79 -8.03
C TYR A 253 20.11 16.82 -7.92
N LEU A 254 20.30 17.87 -7.12
CA LEU A 254 19.29 18.92 -6.94
C LEU A 254 19.16 19.86 -8.15
N THR A 255 20.00 19.80 -9.18
CA THR A 255 19.99 20.76 -10.30
C THR A 255 18.80 20.55 -11.24
N ASP A 256 18.41 19.29 -11.44
CA ASP A 256 17.39 18.89 -12.42
C ASP A 256 15.98 18.72 -11.81
N GLU A 257 15.86 18.80 -10.49
CA GLU A 257 14.64 18.43 -9.79
C GLU A 257 13.69 19.62 -9.57
N ARG A 258 12.45 19.45 -10.01
CA ARG A 258 11.36 20.43 -9.87
C ARG A 258 10.62 20.33 -8.54
N GLU A 259 10.98 19.35 -7.73
CA GLU A 259 10.31 19.05 -6.46
C GLU A 259 10.73 20.03 -5.36
N ALA A 260 9.77 20.37 -4.49
CA ALA A 260 9.97 21.38 -3.46
C ALA A 260 10.63 20.82 -2.19
N LEU A 261 10.40 19.54 -1.89
CA LEU A 261 10.77 18.89 -0.63
C LEU A 261 11.43 17.53 -0.90
N PHE A 262 12.40 17.18 -0.07
CA PHE A 262 13.15 15.93 -0.14
C PHE A 262 13.31 15.32 1.25
N TYR A 263 13.25 13.99 1.32
CA TYR A 263 13.70 13.21 2.46
C TYR A 263 15.21 12.96 2.34
N LEU A 264 15.94 13.29 3.40
CA LEU A 264 17.37 13.00 3.57
C LEU A 264 17.56 12.02 4.73
N SER A 265 18.30 10.94 4.48
CA SER A 265 18.62 9.92 5.47
C SER A 265 20.08 9.48 5.34
N PRO A 266 20.81 9.19 6.43
CA PRO A 266 22.09 8.52 6.31
C PRO A 266 21.91 7.16 5.63
N TYR A 267 22.88 6.80 4.78
CA TYR A 267 22.94 5.45 4.25
C TYR A 267 23.54 4.49 5.29
N ILE A 268 22.89 3.35 5.48
CA ILE A 268 23.36 2.26 6.33
C ILE A 268 23.63 1.06 5.42
N ASP A 269 24.88 0.59 5.39
CA ASP A 269 25.23 -0.63 4.65
C ASP A 269 24.73 -1.86 5.41
N TYR A 270 23.62 -2.43 4.91
CA TYR A 270 22.96 -3.60 5.50
C TYR A 270 23.29 -4.90 4.74
N ARG A 271 24.35 -4.88 3.91
CA ARG A 271 24.81 -6.05 3.17
C ARG A 271 25.12 -7.21 4.12
N SER A 272 24.60 -8.38 3.81
CA SER A 272 24.90 -9.61 4.55
C SER A 272 26.31 -10.13 4.22
N SER A 273 26.76 -11.17 4.92
CA SER A 273 28.12 -11.73 4.78
C SER A 273 28.46 -12.27 3.38
N ASP A 274 27.45 -12.63 2.59
CA ASP A 274 27.59 -13.10 1.21
C ASP A 274 27.69 -11.97 0.17
N GLY A 275 27.69 -10.72 0.65
CA GLY A 275 27.79 -9.55 -0.19
C GLY A 275 26.46 -9.08 -0.80
N GLN A 276 25.34 -9.71 -0.44
CA GLN A 276 24.01 -9.41 -0.97
C GLN A 276 23.17 -8.58 0.01
N PHE A 277 22.17 -7.89 -0.52
CA PHE A 277 21.20 -7.12 0.23
C PHE A 277 19.87 -7.87 0.29
N ARG A 278 19.36 -8.08 1.51
CA ARG A 278 18.06 -8.72 1.77
C ARG A 278 17.08 -7.68 2.26
N LYS A 279 15.97 -7.52 1.54
CA LYS A 279 14.87 -6.66 1.95
C LYS A 279 13.63 -7.51 2.18
N TYR A 280 13.02 -7.33 3.34
CA TYR A 280 11.78 -7.97 3.74
C TYR A 280 10.66 -6.94 3.63
N ARG A 281 9.52 -7.35 3.05
CA ARG A 281 8.25 -6.65 3.22
C ARG A 281 7.40 -7.45 4.18
N ILE A 282 6.99 -6.81 5.27
CA ILE A 282 6.23 -7.42 6.35
C ILE A 282 4.99 -6.56 6.59
N VAL A 283 3.81 -7.17 6.70
CA VAL A 283 2.59 -6.49 7.15
C VAL A 283 2.24 -6.91 8.56
N PHE A 284 1.69 -5.97 9.31
CA PHE A 284 1.17 -6.15 10.65
C PHE A 284 -0.35 -6.09 10.59
N ILE A 285 -1.01 -7.07 11.17
CA ILE A 285 -2.47 -7.17 11.28
C ILE A 285 -2.78 -7.41 12.76
N GLU A 286 -3.39 -6.42 13.41
CA GLU A 286 -3.61 -6.40 14.87
C GLU A 286 -2.33 -6.73 15.67
N GLY A 287 -1.18 -6.21 15.21
CA GLY A 287 0.13 -6.41 15.83
C GLY A 287 0.84 -7.71 15.48
N GLN A 288 0.16 -8.66 14.81
CA GLN A 288 0.80 -9.87 14.32
C GLN A 288 1.52 -9.61 12.99
N ALA A 289 2.81 -9.94 12.92
CA ALA A 289 3.64 -9.78 11.73
C ALA A 289 3.46 -10.95 10.73
N PHE A 290 3.39 -10.62 9.44
CA PHE A 290 3.35 -11.57 8.33
C PHE A 290 4.29 -11.12 7.21
N ILE A 291 5.14 -12.03 6.72
CA ILE A 291 6.01 -11.73 5.57
C ILE A 291 5.22 -11.77 4.25
N CYS A 292 5.33 -10.70 3.46
CA CYS A 292 4.81 -10.63 2.11
C CYS A 292 5.82 -11.18 1.09
N HIS A 293 7.08 -10.76 1.20
CA HIS A 293 8.18 -11.25 0.36
C HIS A 293 9.54 -10.91 0.96
N MET A 294 10.57 -11.63 0.50
CA MET A 294 11.98 -11.30 0.73
C MET A 294 12.69 -11.20 -0.62
N ALA A 295 13.14 -10.00 -0.97
CA ALA A 295 13.91 -9.76 -2.18
C ALA A 295 15.43 -9.75 -1.86
N ILE A 296 16.22 -10.40 -2.71
CA ILE A 296 17.68 -10.44 -2.59
C ILE A 296 18.32 -9.80 -3.83
N SER A 297 19.23 -8.84 -3.63
CA SER A 297 19.89 -8.11 -4.71
C SER A 297 21.37 -7.87 -4.44
N SER A 298 22.16 -7.73 -5.50
CA SER A 298 23.54 -7.24 -5.42
C SER A 298 23.62 -5.71 -5.27
N HIS A 299 22.48 -5.01 -5.43
CA HIS A 299 22.36 -3.58 -5.30
C HIS A 299 21.53 -3.20 -4.06
N TRP A 300 21.91 -2.10 -3.40
CA TRP A 300 21.32 -1.66 -2.12
C TRP A 300 19.87 -1.19 -2.25
N MET A 301 19.47 -0.63 -3.40
CA MET A 301 18.09 -0.20 -3.63
C MET A 301 17.24 -1.40 -4.08
N VAL A 302 16.71 -2.14 -3.10
CA VAL A 302 15.98 -3.39 -3.38
C VAL A 302 14.49 -3.13 -3.61
N HIS A 303 14.04 -3.43 -4.82
CA HIS A 303 12.63 -3.62 -5.16
C HIS A 303 12.45 -5.00 -5.76
N TYR A 304 11.38 -5.71 -5.41
CA TYR A 304 11.20 -7.10 -5.81
C TYR A 304 11.31 -7.30 -7.34
N LEU A 305 10.67 -6.40 -8.11
CA LEU A 305 10.71 -6.39 -9.58
C LEU A 305 12.13 -6.16 -10.16
N ASN A 306 12.99 -5.44 -9.43
CA ASN A 306 14.34 -5.09 -9.88
C ASN A 306 15.44 -5.96 -9.24
N ALA A 307 15.08 -6.85 -8.30
CA ALA A 307 16.03 -7.70 -7.57
C ALA A 307 16.50 -8.92 -8.37
N GLY A 308 15.95 -9.13 -9.58
CA GLY A 308 16.28 -10.27 -10.43
C GLY A 308 15.83 -11.60 -9.83
N MET A 309 14.70 -11.63 -9.13
CA MET A 309 14.18 -12.84 -8.47
C MET A 309 13.63 -13.88 -9.46
N THR A 310 13.31 -13.47 -10.69
CA THR A 310 12.69 -14.30 -11.73
C THR A 310 13.69 -14.95 -12.68
N THR A 311 14.98 -14.60 -12.62
CA THR A 311 15.96 -15.17 -13.56
C THR A 311 16.23 -16.64 -13.26
N PRO A 312 16.62 -17.46 -14.26
CA PRO A 312 16.98 -18.86 -14.02
C PRO A 312 18.07 -19.04 -12.95
N GLU A 313 19.06 -18.14 -12.93
CA GLU A 313 20.20 -18.17 -12.00
C GLU A 313 19.81 -17.79 -10.56
N ALA A 314 18.64 -17.19 -10.37
CA ALA A 314 18.14 -16.73 -9.07
C ALA A 314 17.42 -17.84 -8.26
N GLN A 315 17.52 -19.11 -8.65
CA GLN A 315 16.88 -20.21 -7.92
C GLN A 315 17.25 -20.23 -6.44
N TRP A 316 18.52 -20.02 -6.12
CA TRP A 316 18.98 -19.98 -4.72
C TRP A 316 18.33 -18.84 -3.92
N LYS A 317 18.04 -17.69 -4.54
CA LYS A 317 17.32 -16.58 -3.89
C LYS A 317 15.89 -16.98 -3.57
N ARG A 318 15.22 -17.66 -4.51
CA ARG A 318 13.85 -18.16 -4.33
C ARG A 318 13.80 -19.26 -3.27
N ASP A 319 14.80 -20.14 -3.21
CA ASP A 319 14.90 -21.17 -2.17
C ASP A 319 15.15 -20.56 -0.79
N GLU A 320 15.86 -19.44 -0.71
CA GLU A 320 16.04 -18.69 0.53
C GLU A 320 14.75 -17.97 0.96
N GLU A 321 14.06 -17.29 0.03
CA GLU A 321 12.75 -16.68 0.30
C GLU A 321 11.71 -17.73 0.73
N ALA A 322 11.68 -18.89 0.07
CA ALA A 322 10.80 -20.00 0.44
C ALA A 322 11.04 -20.48 1.88
N ARG A 323 12.31 -20.68 2.26
CA ARG A 323 12.69 -21.07 3.63
C ARG A 323 12.34 -19.98 4.64
N MET A 324 12.52 -18.72 4.27
CA MET A 324 12.13 -17.60 5.12
C MET A 324 10.62 -17.59 5.36
N MET A 325 9.79 -17.73 4.33
CA MET A 325 8.34 -17.78 4.49
C MET A 325 7.89 -18.99 5.31
N ALA A 326 8.50 -20.16 5.12
CA ALA A 326 8.14 -21.39 5.84
C ALA A 326 8.47 -21.35 7.33
N HIS A 327 9.44 -20.53 7.75
CA HIS A 327 9.92 -20.48 9.13
C HIS A 327 9.80 -19.11 9.78
N PHE A 328 9.16 -18.15 9.10
CA PHE A 328 9.13 -16.74 9.46
C PHE A 328 8.77 -16.51 10.93
N GLU A 329 7.73 -17.18 11.43
CA GLU A 329 7.25 -17.02 12.80
C GLU A 329 8.26 -17.57 13.83
N ASN A 330 8.87 -18.71 13.54
CA ASN A 330 9.73 -19.42 14.49
C ASN A 330 11.18 -18.92 14.47
N THR A 331 11.57 -18.16 13.44
CA THR A 331 12.92 -17.60 13.31
C THR A 331 12.90 -16.08 13.38
N PHE A 332 12.38 -15.41 12.34
CA PHE A 332 12.44 -13.96 12.20
C PHE A 332 11.58 -13.25 13.24
N VAL A 333 10.30 -13.63 13.37
CA VAL A 333 9.40 -13.04 14.38
C VAL A 333 9.89 -13.34 15.79
N ALA A 334 10.26 -14.59 16.08
CA ALA A 334 10.79 -14.95 17.40
C ALA A 334 12.03 -14.12 17.81
N THR A 335 12.90 -13.80 16.84
CA THR A 335 14.10 -12.97 17.06
C THR A 335 13.73 -11.49 17.25
N HIS A 336 12.82 -10.97 16.43
CA HIS A 336 12.49 -9.55 16.38
C HIS A 336 11.24 -9.17 17.19
N GLN A 337 10.65 -10.09 17.95
CA GLN A 337 9.41 -9.87 18.70
C GLN A 337 9.44 -8.60 19.57
N PRO A 338 10.50 -8.30 20.34
CA PRO A 338 10.54 -7.08 21.14
C PRO A 338 10.48 -5.80 20.29
N ALA A 339 11.14 -5.79 19.13
CA ALA A 339 11.11 -4.67 18.19
C ALA A 339 9.73 -4.51 17.55
N PHE A 340 9.09 -5.62 17.18
CA PHE A 340 7.73 -5.63 16.65
C PHE A 340 6.70 -5.16 17.68
N ASP A 341 6.80 -5.57 18.93
CA ASP A 341 5.93 -5.11 20.02
C ASP A 341 6.10 -3.60 20.25
N ALA A 342 7.35 -3.10 20.25
CA ALA A 342 7.65 -1.68 20.41
C ALA A 342 7.09 -0.86 19.24
N LEU A 343 7.26 -1.36 18.01
CA LEU A 343 6.74 -0.74 16.79
C LEU A 343 5.21 -0.68 16.81
N TYR A 344 4.54 -1.80 17.10
CA TYR A 344 3.09 -1.87 17.15
C TYR A 344 2.52 -0.95 18.24
N LYS A 345 3.11 -0.95 19.43
CA LYS A 345 2.72 -0.06 20.52
C LYS A 345 2.90 1.42 20.17
N CYS A 346 3.95 1.76 19.42
CA CYS A 346 4.21 3.12 18.98
C CYS A 346 3.18 3.62 17.95
N LEU A 347 2.80 2.76 16.99
CA LEU A 347 1.95 3.15 15.87
C LEU A 347 0.46 3.02 16.16
N GLY A 348 0.05 1.96 16.87
CA GLY A 348 -1.34 1.71 17.26
C GLY A 348 -2.31 1.50 16.09
N LEU A 349 -1.83 1.27 14.86
CA LEU A 349 -2.64 0.99 13.68
C LEU A 349 -3.05 -0.48 13.61
N ASP A 350 -4.25 -0.73 13.09
CA ASP A 350 -4.78 -2.09 12.93
C ASP A 350 -4.10 -2.85 11.78
N TYR A 351 -3.74 -2.14 10.70
CA TYR A 351 -3.06 -2.66 9.51
C TYR A 351 -1.99 -1.68 9.02
N PHE A 352 -0.73 -2.12 8.93
CA PHE A 352 0.34 -1.36 8.27
C PHE A 352 1.42 -2.32 7.77
N GLY A 353 2.33 -1.84 6.92
CA GLY A 353 3.48 -2.58 6.46
C GLY A 353 4.79 -1.88 6.79
N ILE A 354 5.86 -2.67 6.79
CA ILE A 354 7.25 -2.19 6.81
C ILE A 354 8.03 -2.80 5.67
N ASP A 355 8.97 -2.01 5.15
CA ASP A 355 10.10 -2.51 4.38
C ASP A 355 11.34 -2.41 5.29
N CYS A 356 12.01 -3.54 5.51
CA CYS A 356 13.13 -3.63 6.46
C CYS A 356 14.23 -4.59 5.98
N ALA A 357 15.34 -4.60 6.72
CA ALA A 357 16.44 -5.54 6.59
C ALA A 357 16.95 -5.97 7.97
N GLU A 358 17.69 -7.07 8.03
CA GLU A 358 18.45 -7.45 9.21
C GLU A 358 19.91 -7.01 9.03
N LEU A 359 20.42 -6.23 9.98
CA LEU A 359 21.82 -5.83 9.99
C LEU A 359 22.73 -7.02 10.38
N PRO A 360 24.02 -7.00 10.01
CA PRO A 360 24.98 -8.03 10.46
C PRO A 360 25.10 -8.16 11.99
N THR A 361 24.69 -7.12 12.73
CA THR A 361 24.61 -7.08 14.19
C THR A 361 23.35 -7.74 14.76
N GLY A 362 22.40 -8.15 13.91
CA GLY A 362 21.12 -8.74 14.27
C GLY A 362 19.99 -7.74 14.55
N GLU A 363 20.25 -6.44 14.41
CA GLU A 363 19.23 -5.40 14.58
C GLU A 363 18.34 -5.27 13.34
N LEU A 364 17.06 -4.97 13.55
CA LEU A 364 16.10 -4.70 12.47
C LEU A 364 16.27 -3.27 11.95
N LEU A 365 16.77 -3.11 10.73
CA LEU A 365 16.81 -1.83 10.04
C LEU A 365 15.48 -1.57 9.32
N ILE A 366 14.76 -0.52 9.70
CA ILE A 366 13.52 -0.10 9.05
C ILE A 366 13.80 0.98 8.01
N PHE A 367 13.41 0.74 6.76
CA PHE A 367 13.52 1.70 5.66
C PHE A 367 12.27 2.56 5.50
N GLU A 368 11.11 1.94 5.71
CA GLU A 368 9.80 2.53 5.45
C GLU A 368 8.75 1.83 6.31
N VAL A 369 7.80 2.63 6.79
CA VAL A 369 6.54 2.17 7.38
C VAL A 369 5.43 2.87 6.62
N ALA A 370 4.43 2.15 6.17
CA ALA A 370 3.34 2.71 5.36
C ALA A 370 2.06 1.89 5.52
N ASN A 371 0.89 2.52 5.44
CA ASN A 371 -0.38 1.78 5.42
C ASN A 371 -0.79 1.36 4.00
N ALA A 372 -0.26 2.03 2.97
CA ALA A 372 -0.58 1.78 1.57
C ALA A 372 0.46 0.88 0.86
N MET A 373 0.86 -0.22 1.51
CA MET A 373 1.70 -1.23 0.86
C MET A 373 0.85 -2.26 0.10
N VAL A 374 1.25 -2.55 -1.14
CA VAL A 374 0.61 -3.59 -1.96
C VAL A 374 0.99 -4.98 -1.44
N VAL A 375 -0.02 -5.81 -1.19
CA VAL A 375 0.07 -7.24 -0.92
C VAL A 375 -0.85 -7.95 -1.90
N HIS A 376 -0.35 -8.93 -2.63
CA HIS A 376 -1.11 -9.64 -3.68
C HIS A 376 -0.61 -11.07 -3.83
N ASP A 377 -1.38 -11.92 -4.51
CA ASP A 377 -1.05 -13.30 -4.86
C ASP A 377 -0.83 -13.52 -6.36
N MET A 378 -0.71 -12.43 -7.14
CA MET A 378 -0.50 -12.45 -8.60
C MET A 378 0.89 -12.91 -9.05
N ASP A 379 1.79 -13.30 -8.15
CA ASP A 379 3.11 -13.83 -8.53
C ASP A 379 2.95 -15.23 -9.18
N PRO A 380 3.63 -15.53 -10.31
CA PRO A 380 3.47 -16.82 -10.99
C PRO A 380 3.82 -18.01 -10.10
N ALA A 381 2.86 -18.90 -9.86
CA ALA A 381 3.02 -20.03 -8.96
C ALA A 381 4.07 -21.05 -9.43
N GLU A 382 4.35 -21.12 -10.74
CA GLU A 382 5.41 -21.94 -11.32
C GLU A 382 6.80 -21.44 -10.91
N THR A 383 6.94 -20.13 -10.72
CA THR A 383 8.20 -19.50 -10.30
C THR A 383 8.29 -19.39 -8.78
N PHE A 384 7.18 -19.09 -8.11
CA PHE A 384 7.09 -18.82 -6.67
C PHE A 384 6.03 -19.68 -5.97
N PRO A 385 6.16 -21.02 -5.98
CA PRO A 385 5.09 -21.93 -5.51
C PRO A 385 4.75 -21.79 -4.02
N TYR A 386 5.65 -21.21 -3.23
CA TYR A 386 5.48 -20.99 -1.80
C TYR A 386 4.70 -19.70 -1.47
N LYS A 387 4.52 -18.78 -2.42
CA LYS A 387 3.82 -17.50 -2.18
C LYS A 387 2.31 -17.63 -2.05
N PRO A 388 1.58 -18.37 -2.91
CA PRO A 388 0.13 -18.50 -2.77
C PRO A 388 -0.34 -18.92 -1.37
N PRO A 389 0.17 -20.01 -0.75
CA PRO A 389 -0.28 -20.37 0.59
C PRO A 389 0.07 -19.31 1.64
N GLN A 390 1.20 -18.59 1.49
CA GLN A 390 1.56 -17.51 2.39
C GLN A 390 0.61 -16.31 2.25
N MET A 391 0.24 -15.90 1.02
CA MET A 391 -0.67 -14.78 0.80
C MET A 391 -2.06 -15.08 1.36
N GLN A 392 -2.54 -16.31 1.19
CA GLN A 392 -3.82 -16.74 1.75
C GLN A 392 -3.85 -16.66 3.29
N ARG A 393 -2.72 -16.87 3.97
CA ARG A 393 -2.61 -16.65 5.44
C ARG A 393 -2.78 -15.18 5.80
N ILE A 394 -2.18 -14.27 5.02
CA ILE A 394 -2.30 -12.82 5.22
C ILE A 394 -3.75 -12.37 4.97
N PHE A 395 -4.36 -12.82 3.87
CA PHE A 395 -5.74 -12.48 3.52
C PHE A 395 -6.71 -12.99 4.59
N ALA A 396 -6.53 -14.22 5.05
CA ALA A 396 -7.33 -14.78 6.14
C ALA A 396 -7.17 -13.98 7.45
N ALA A 397 -5.95 -13.58 7.80
CA ALA A 397 -5.71 -12.75 8.99
C ALA A 397 -6.37 -11.38 8.88
N PHE A 398 -6.27 -10.72 7.72
CA PHE A 398 -6.93 -9.44 7.46
C PHE A 398 -8.45 -9.56 7.58
N GLN A 399 -9.05 -10.57 6.94
CA GLN A 399 -10.50 -10.81 7.00
C GLN A 399 -10.96 -11.18 8.42
N ASN A 400 -10.17 -11.94 9.18
CA ASN A 400 -10.48 -12.28 10.57
C ASN A 400 -10.47 -11.04 11.48
N MET A 401 -9.53 -10.11 11.29
CA MET A 401 -9.54 -8.81 11.98
C MET A 401 -10.85 -8.07 11.73
N LEU A 402 -11.32 -8.03 10.48
CA LEU A 402 -12.59 -7.37 10.13
C LEU A 402 -13.78 -8.02 10.86
N PHE A 403 -13.94 -9.34 10.77
CA PHE A 403 -15.02 -10.05 11.49
C PHE A 403 -14.91 -9.90 13.02
N GLY A 404 -13.69 -9.87 13.57
CA GLY A 404 -13.43 -9.65 14.99
C GLY A 404 -13.92 -8.28 15.45
N ARG A 405 -13.58 -7.22 14.70
CA ARG A 405 -13.97 -5.84 15.01
C ARG A 405 -15.48 -5.64 14.96
N GLN A 406 -16.16 -6.26 14.00
CA GLN A 406 -17.62 -6.20 13.88
C GLN A 406 -18.31 -6.74 15.15
N LYS A 407 -17.88 -7.91 15.65
CA LYS A 407 -18.49 -8.58 16.81
C LYS A 407 -18.35 -7.79 18.12
N LEU A 408 -17.20 -7.15 18.34
CA LEU A 408 -16.98 -6.30 19.53
C LEU A 408 -17.95 -5.11 19.57
N SER A 409 -18.38 -4.67 18.40
CA SER A 409 -19.21 -3.48 18.21
C SER A 409 -20.69 -3.79 18.44
N ILE A 410 -21.13 -5.00 18.05
CA ILE A 410 -22.45 -5.52 18.40
C ILE A 410 -22.59 -5.71 19.92
N THR A 411 -21.52 -6.12 20.60
CA THR A 411 -21.53 -6.42 22.04
C THR A 411 -21.51 -5.16 22.92
N THR A 412 -21.01 -4.03 22.41
CA THR A 412 -20.93 -2.75 23.15
C THR A 412 -22.20 -1.91 23.05
N VAL A 413 -23.13 -2.25 22.16
CA VAL A 413 -24.50 -1.71 22.16
C VAL A 413 -25.31 -2.42 23.25
N SER A 414 -25.11 -2.05 24.51
CA SER A 414 -26.12 -2.27 25.56
C SER A 414 -27.40 -1.51 25.21
N PRO A 415 -28.60 -2.04 25.55
CA PRO A 415 -29.86 -1.43 25.17
C PRO A 415 -29.93 0.00 25.70
N MET A 416 -30.42 0.92 24.85
CA MET A 416 -30.65 2.32 25.21
C MET A 416 -31.25 2.43 26.62
N PRO A 417 -30.71 3.25 27.52
CA PRO A 417 -31.42 3.58 28.73
C PRO A 417 -32.73 4.25 28.31
N MET A 418 -33.85 3.59 28.64
CA MET A 418 -35.18 4.17 28.51
C MET A 418 -35.17 5.52 29.23
N LEU A 419 -35.41 6.59 28.48
CA LEU A 419 -35.68 7.90 29.07
C LEU A 419 -36.87 7.74 30.04
N PRO A 420 -36.79 8.27 31.27
CA PRO A 420 -37.91 8.22 32.19
C PRO A 420 -39.10 8.96 31.57
N GLU A 421 -40.25 8.28 31.50
CA GLU A 421 -41.52 8.93 31.20
C GLU A 421 -41.74 10.06 32.18
N ARG A 422 -42.04 11.24 31.63
CA ARG A 422 -42.44 12.41 32.43
C ARG A 422 -43.72 12.07 33.21
N VAL A 423 -43.63 12.11 34.54
CA VAL A 423 -44.57 12.82 35.42
C VAL A 423 -43.78 13.49 36.54
#